data_AF-A0A2E8VUT5-F1
#
_entry.id   AF-A0A2E8VUT5-F1
#
_cell.length_a   1.000
_cell.length_b   1.000
_cell.length_c   1.000
_cell.angle_alpha   90.00
_cell.angle_beta   90.00
_cell.angle_gamma   90.00
#
_symmetry.space_group_name_H-M   'P 1'
#
loop_
_entity.id
_entity.type
_entity.pdbx_description
1 polymer ?
#
loop_
_entity_poly.entity_id
_entity_poly.type
_entity_poly.pdbx_seq_one_letter_code
_entity_poly.pdbx_strand_id
1 'polypeptide(L)'
;MDLNPIRAGLCDRLIDSDFTTIQRRLRSIESRPDTGDELLEPVTGVGGREDSPDISLADYIALVEWTGRIARPDKPGVIVNEQVPVTLIRGSPGWWARSALTIEAAFGCAVGRPARLKAHAEATGLCSMRGMSA
;
A
#
# COMPACT_ATOMS: atom_id res chain seq x y z
N MET A 1 2.15 10.80 -0.31
CA MET A 1 1.70 9.42 -0.57
C MET A 1 2.49 8.91 -1.76
N ASP A 2 3.00 7.67 -1.69
CA ASP A 2 3.81 7.11 -2.77
C ASP A 2 2.88 6.55 -3.86
N LEU A 3 2.96 7.13 -5.06
CA LEU A 3 2.28 6.58 -6.24
C LEU A 3 3.00 5.29 -6.66
N ASN A 4 2.24 4.24 -6.98
CA ASN A 4 2.78 3.04 -7.60
C ASN A 4 2.79 3.24 -9.13
N PRO A 5 3.97 3.44 -9.76
CA PRO A 5 4.06 3.79 -11.17
C PRO A 5 3.72 2.64 -12.11
N ILE A 6 3.96 1.38 -11.69
CA ILE A 6 3.56 0.20 -12.45
C ILE A 6 2.05 0.11 -12.52
N ARG A 7 1.36 0.32 -11.38
CA ARG A 7 -0.11 0.38 -11.32
C ARG A 7 -0.68 1.51 -12.15
N ALA A 8 -0.02 2.67 -12.18
CA ALA A 8 -0.42 3.83 -12.96
C ALA A 8 -0.13 3.69 -14.47
N GLY A 9 0.49 2.59 -14.91
CA GLY A 9 0.86 2.37 -16.30
C GLY A 9 2.02 3.27 -16.78
N LEU A 10 2.77 3.87 -15.86
CA LEU A 10 3.88 4.78 -16.18
C LEU A 10 5.16 4.03 -16.57
N CYS A 11 5.37 2.85 -16.02
CA CYS A 11 6.53 2.01 -16.31
C CYS A 11 6.25 0.52 -16.05
N ASP A 12 7.12 -0.36 -16.54
CA ASP A 12 7.03 -1.81 -16.31
C ASP A 12 7.82 -2.26 -15.06
N ARG A 13 8.84 -1.49 -14.66
CA ARG A 13 9.67 -1.73 -13.48
C ARG A 13 9.80 -0.44 -12.67
N LEU A 14 9.87 -0.55 -11.34
CA LEU A 14 9.96 0.63 -10.48
C LEU A 14 11.18 1.51 -10.78
N ILE A 15 12.29 0.90 -11.19
CA ILE A 15 13.53 1.61 -11.54
C ILE A 15 13.40 2.50 -12.78
N ASP A 16 12.47 2.17 -13.67
CA ASP A 16 12.18 2.93 -14.89
C ASP A 16 11.16 4.06 -14.63
N SER A 17 10.68 4.22 -13.40
CA SER A 17 9.75 5.29 -13.06
C SER A 17 10.48 6.62 -12.93
N ASP A 18 10.08 7.59 -13.74
CA ASP A 18 10.53 8.97 -13.60
C ASP A 18 9.72 9.74 -12.54
N PHE A 19 10.42 10.53 -11.73
CA PHE A 19 9.85 11.54 -10.82
C PHE A 19 8.84 11.06 -9.76
N THR A 20 8.98 9.84 -9.27
CA THR A 20 8.18 9.35 -8.13
C THR A 20 9.01 9.28 -6.85
N THR A 21 8.35 9.36 -5.69
CA THR A 21 9.03 9.18 -4.40
C THR A 21 9.65 7.79 -4.27
N ILE A 22 9.09 6.77 -4.94
CA ILE A 22 9.65 5.41 -4.95
C ILE A 22 11.02 5.37 -5.66
N GLN A 23 11.22 6.17 -6.72
CA GLN A 23 12.51 6.31 -7.39
C GLN A 23 13.56 6.94 -6.46
N ARG A 24 13.17 7.91 -5.62
CA ARG A 24 14.08 8.51 -4.62
C ARG A 24 14.53 7.48 -3.58
N ARG A 25 13.61 6.62 -3.13
CA ARG A 25 13.90 5.52 -2.19
C ARG A 25 14.82 4.45 -2.80
N LEU A 26 14.61 4.10 -4.07
CA LEU A 26 15.50 3.19 -4.79
C LEU A 26 16.93 3.77 -4.88
N ARG A 27 17.06 5.03 -5.27
CA ARG A 27 18.36 5.72 -5.34
C ARG A 27 19.06 5.80 -3.98
N SER A 28 18.32 5.95 -2.87
CA SER A 28 18.96 5.91 -1.55
C SER A 28 19.57 4.54 -1.23
N ILE A 29 18.91 3.44 -1.61
CA ILE A 29 19.48 2.09 -1.43
C ILE A 29 20.71 1.89 -2.34
N GLU A 30 20.65 2.35 -3.59
CA GLU A 30 21.81 2.27 -4.49
C GLU A 30 23.02 3.04 -3.94
N SER A 31 22.79 4.20 -3.32
CA SER A 31 23.85 5.00 -2.71
C SER A 31 24.35 4.45 -1.37
N ARG A 32 23.48 3.79 -0.61
CA ARG A 32 23.75 3.24 0.71
C ARG A 32 22.90 1.97 0.92
N PRO A 33 23.45 0.79 0.58
CA PRO A 33 22.73 -0.47 0.61
C PRO A 33 22.06 -0.78 1.96
N ASP A 34 22.72 -0.41 3.07
CA ASP A 34 22.22 -0.61 4.44
C ASP A 34 20.86 0.06 4.70
N THR A 35 20.50 1.09 3.92
CA THR A 35 19.20 1.76 4.02
C THR A 35 18.04 0.87 3.57
N GLY A 36 18.31 -0.22 2.84
CA GLY A 36 17.30 -1.24 2.55
C GLY A 36 16.73 -1.90 3.81
N ASP A 37 17.57 -2.10 4.83
CA ASP A 37 17.21 -2.80 6.08
C ASP A 37 16.60 -1.85 7.13
N GLU A 38 16.70 -0.53 6.92
CA GLU A 38 16.09 0.48 7.80
C GLU A 38 14.56 0.35 7.78
N LEU A 39 13.94 0.33 8.97
CA LEU A 39 12.48 0.32 9.11
C LEU A 39 11.88 1.63 8.64
N LEU A 40 10.73 1.56 7.99
CA LEU A 40 9.98 2.75 7.61
C LEU A 40 9.47 3.52 8.83
N GLU A 41 9.56 4.83 8.73
CA GLU A 41 8.95 5.72 9.71
C GLU A 41 7.41 5.68 9.60
N PRO A 42 6.70 5.75 10.74
CA PRO A 42 5.25 5.87 10.78
C PRO A 42 4.73 6.98 9.88
N VAL A 43 3.55 6.76 9.31
CA VAL A 43 2.88 7.82 8.55
C VAL A 43 2.47 8.92 9.53
N THR A 44 2.95 10.14 9.30
CA THR A 44 2.64 11.30 10.13
C THR A 44 1.13 11.49 10.26
N GLY A 45 0.63 11.55 11.49
CA GLY A 45 -0.80 11.72 11.78
C GLY A 45 -1.63 10.43 11.76
N VAL A 46 -1.01 9.27 11.50
CA VAL A 46 -1.67 7.95 11.55
C VAL A 46 -1.06 7.13 12.67
N GLY A 47 -1.67 7.17 13.86
CA GLY A 47 -1.27 6.35 15.01
C GLY A 47 0.16 6.60 15.49
N GLY A 48 0.59 5.81 16.48
CA GLY A 48 1.99 5.78 16.93
C GLY A 48 2.82 4.74 16.16
N ARG A 49 4.09 4.58 16.55
CA ARG A 49 4.93 3.46 16.08
C ARG A 49 4.26 2.10 16.32
N GLU A 50 3.53 1.96 17.42
CA GLU A 50 2.78 0.75 17.78
C GLU A 50 1.65 0.39 16.80
N ASP A 51 1.09 1.38 16.09
CA ASP A 51 0.04 1.17 15.09
C ASP A 51 0.61 1.02 13.66
N SER A 52 1.92 1.22 13.49
CA SER A 52 2.60 1.13 12.20
C SER A 52 3.22 -0.25 12.00
N PRO A 53 3.16 -0.83 10.80
CA PRO A 53 3.84 -2.09 10.54
C PRO A 53 5.36 -1.93 10.60
N ASP A 54 6.04 -2.88 11.25
CA ASP A 54 7.48 -3.05 11.11
C ASP A 54 7.78 -3.60 9.72
N ILE A 55 8.15 -2.72 8.81
CA ILE A 55 8.53 -3.05 7.43
C ILE A 55 9.81 -2.31 7.06
N SER A 56 10.79 -3.03 6.51
CA SER A 56 12.01 -2.42 5.99
C SER A 56 11.72 -1.66 4.69
N LEU A 57 12.62 -0.76 4.30
CA LEU A 57 12.50 -0.08 3.03
C LEU A 57 12.52 -1.05 1.84
N ALA A 58 13.37 -2.07 1.90
CA ALA A 58 13.46 -3.12 0.87
C ALA A 58 12.15 -3.92 0.74
N ASP A 59 11.60 -4.36 1.87
CA ASP A 59 10.33 -5.09 1.93
C ASP A 59 9.17 -4.25 1.40
N TYR A 60 9.16 -2.96 1.74
CA TYR A 60 8.17 -2.02 1.22
C TYR A 60 8.27 -1.87 -0.30
N ILE A 61 9.47 -1.69 -0.85
CA ILE A 61 9.68 -1.57 -2.30
C ILE A 61 9.23 -2.85 -3.02
N ALA A 62 9.58 -4.02 -2.47
CA ALA A 62 9.15 -5.30 -3.01
C ALA A 62 7.62 -5.43 -3.01
N LEU A 63 6.96 -5.01 -1.91
CA LEU A 63 5.50 -4.99 -1.81
C LEU A 63 4.87 -4.05 -2.84
N VAL A 64 5.43 -2.85 -3.06
CA VAL A 64 4.95 -1.90 -4.07
C VAL A 64 5.08 -2.50 -5.47
N GLU A 65 6.23 -3.08 -5.79
CA GLU A 65 6.46 -3.68 -7.11
C GLU A 65 5.47 -4.82 -7.37
N TRP A 66 5.37 -5.77 -6.43
CA TRP A 66 4.45 -6.89 -6.50
C TRP A 66 2.99 -6.43 -6.63
N THR A 67 2.58 -5.42 -5.85
CA THR A 67 1.24 -4.83 -5.96
C THR A 67 0.98 -4.21 -7.33
N GLY A 68 1.99 -3.61 -7.97
CA GLY A 68 1.86 -3.07 -9.32
C GLY A 68 1.66 -4.17 -10.36
N ARG A 69 2.39 -5.28 -10.24
CA ARG A 69 2.32 -6.42 -11.17
C ARG A 69 0.97 -7.13 -11.13
N ILE A 70 0.44 -7.39 -9.94
CA ILE A 70 -0.89 -8.03 -9.79
C ILE A 70 -2.05 -7.09 -10.17
N ALA A 71 -1.80 -5.78 -10.27
CA ALA A 71 -2.82 -4.77 -10.54
C ALA A 71 -3.00 -4.42 -12.01
N ARG A 72 -2.02 -4.71 -12.88
CA ARG A 72 -2.06 -4.33 -14.29
C ARG A 72 -3.08 -5.17 -15.08
N PRO A 73 -4.22 -4.57 -15.51
CA PRO A 73 -5.29 -5.27 -16.21
C PRO A 73 -5.00 -5.49 -17.71
N ASP A 74 -3.99 -4.82 -18.25
CA ASP A 74 -3.47 -4.93 -19.62
C ASP A 74 -2.86 -6.32 -19.95
N LYS A 75 -2.70 -7.19 -18.95
CA LYS A 75 -2.46 -8.64 -19.13
C LYS A 75 -3.65 -9.44 -18.60
N PRO A 76 -4.58 -9.88 -19.46
CA PRO A 76 -5.73 -10.68 -19.02
C PRO A 76 -5.26 -11.97 -18.33
N GLY A 77 -5.82 -12.24 -17.14
CA GLY A 77 -5.71 -13.54 -16.45
C GLY A 77 -4.53 -13.73 -15.50
N VAL A 78 -3.67 -12.73 -15.29
CA VAL A 78 -2.46 -12.90 -14.47
C VAL A 78 -2.70 -12.39 -13.04
N ILE A 79 -3.46 -13.16 -12.26
CA ILE A 79 -3.12 -13.27 -10.84
C ILE A 79 -1.92 -14.22 -10.86
N VAL A 80 -0.70 -13.67 -10.94
CA VAL A 80 0.46 -14.55 -10.73
C VAL A 80 0.25 -15.15 -9.36
N ASN A 81 0.29 -16.48 -9.25
CA ASN A 81 0.39 -17.17 -7.96
C ASN A 81 1.79 -16.93 -7.37
N GLU A 82 2.25 -15.69 -7.40
CA GLU A 82 3.46 -15.21 -6.78
C GLU A 82 3.16 -15.02 -5.31
N GLN A 83 3.96 -15.72 -4.52
CA GLN A 83 3.96 -15.57 -3.08
C GLN A 83 4.23 -14.11 -2.73
N VAL A 84 3.51 -13.58 -1.73
CA VAL A 84 3.72 -12.21 -1.27
C VAL A 84 5.19 -12.06 -0.85
N PRO A 85 5.92 -11.03 -1.33
CA PRO A 85 7.35 -10.92 -1.07
C PRO A 85 7.68 -10.65 0.40
N VAL A 86 6.66 -10.33 1.21
CA VAL A 86 6.80 -10.00 2.63
C VAL A 86 5.87 -10.85 3.48
N THR A 87 6.34 -11.24 4.66
CA THR A 87 5.56 -12.05 5.61
C THR A 87 4.55 -11.23 6.40
N LEU A 88 4.62 -9.90 6.37
CA LEU A 88 3.71 -9.01 7.09
C LEU A 88 2.25 -9.13 6.61
N ILE A 89 2.07 -9.36 5.31
CA ILE A 89 0.74 -9.41 4.69
C ILE A 89 0.10 -10.76 5.01
N ARG A 90 -1.09 -10.73 5.61
CA ARG A 90 -1.91 -11.91 5.87
C ARG A 90 -3.00 -11.99 4.80
N GLY A 91 -3.08 -13.10 4.09
CA GLY A 91 -4.12 -13.34 3.08
C GLY A 91 -3.58 -13.90 1.76
N SER A 92 -4.47 -14.17 0.81
CA SER A 92 -4.08 -14.60 -0.53
C SER A 92 -3.72 -13.41 -1.43
N PRO A 93 -2.92 -13.60 -2.49
CA PRO A 93 -2.67 -12.58 -3.51
C PRO A 93 -3.96 -11.94 -4.05
N GLY A 94 -5.00 -12.74 -4.29
CA GLY A 94 -6.31 -12.24 -4.77
C GLY A 94 -7.06 -11.40 -3.74
N TRP A 95 -6.97 -11.74 -2.44
CA TRP A 95 -7.52 -10.90 -1.38
C TRP A 95 -6.78 -9.56 -1.31
N TRP A 96 -5.44 -9.59 -1.35
CA TRP A 96 -4.64 -8.37 -1.33
C TRP A 96 -4.90 -7.48 -2.54
N ALA A 97 -4.92 -8.05 -3.75
CA ALA A 97 -5.22 -7.30 -4.97
C ALA A 97 -6.57 -6.58 -4.86
N ARG A 98 -7.61 -7.27 -4.37
CA ARG A 98 -8.91 -6.64 -4.13
C ARG A 98 -8.78 -5.49 -3.13
N SER A 99 -8.20 -5.75 -1.96
CA SER A 99 -8.04 -4.74 -0.91
C SER A 99 -7.23 -3.54 -1.39
N ALA A 100 -5.98 -3.73 -1.83
CA ALA A 100 -5.07 -2.66 -2.21
C ALA A 100 -5.57 -1.81 -3.40
N LEU A 101 -6.38 -2.39 -4.29
CA LEU A 101 -6.87 -1.70 -5.49
C LEU A 101 -8.24 -1.07 -5.30
N THR A 102 -9.08 -1.57 -4.39
CA THR A 102 -10.43 -1.05 -4.19
C THR A 102 -10.61 -0.31 -2.87
N ILE A 103 -9.60 -0.22 -2.00
CA ILE A 103 -9.74 0.38 -0.66
C ILE A 103 -10.28 1.82 -0.70
N GLU A 104 -9.78 2.64 -1.62
CA GLU A 104 -10.24 4.03 -1.78
C GLU A 104 -11.71 4.08 -2.22
N ALA A 105 -12.09 3.23 -3.19
CA ALA A 105 -13.47 3.14 -3.67
C ALA A 105 -14.43 2.55 -2.62
N ALA A 106 -13.97 1.58 -1.84
CA ALA A 106 -14.79 0.84 -0.87
C ALA A 106 -15.11 1.66 0.39
N PHE A 107 -14.17 2.48 0.85
CA PHE A 107 -14.29 3.19 2.14
C PHE A 107 -14.47 4.71 2.00
N GLY A 108 -14.15 5.29 0.84
CA GLY A 108 -14.40 6.69 0.51
C GLY A 108 -13.52 7.69 1.27
N CYS A 109 -13.74 7.85 2.58
CA CYS A 109 -13.08 8.87 3.40
C CYS A 109 -12.39 8.35 4.67
N ALA A 110 -12.75 7.16 5.16
CA ALA A 110 -12.17 6.61 6.38
C ALA A 110 -12.15 5.08 6.39
N VAL A 111 -11.02 4.50 6.82
CA VAL A 111 -10.83 3.05 7.04
C VAL A 111 -10.44 2.84 8.49
N GLY A 112 -11.02 1.85 9.17
CA GLY A 112 -10.64 1.56 10.55
C GLY A 112 -11.59 0.61 11.27
N ARG A 113 -11.36 0.42 12.57
CA ARG A 113 -12.25 -0.39 13.43
C ARG A 113 -13.66 0.23 13.45
N PRO A 114 -14.74 -0.57 13.35
CA PRO A 114 -16.11 -0.04 13.31
C PRO A 114 -16.45 0.95 14.43
N ALA A 115 -15.98 0.70 15.66
CA ALA A 115 -16.20 1.60 16.79
C ALA A 115 -15.53 2.97 16.61
N ARG A 116 -14.30 3.02 16.08
CA ARG A 116 -13.59 4.27 15.79
C ARG A 116 -14.20 5.00 14.59
N LEU A 117 -14.65 4.25 13.60
CA LEU A 117 -15.38 4.79 12.46
C LEU A 117 -16.68 5.45 12.93
N LYS A 118 -17.48 4.77 13.75
CA LYS A 118 -18.71 5.34 14.31
C LYS A 118 -18.45 6.63 15.08
N ALA A 119 -17.47 6.64 15.99
CA ALA A 119 -17.10 7.84 16.75
C ALA A 119 -16.64 8.98 15.84
N HIS A 120 -15.90 8.68 14.76
CA HIS A 120 -15.48 9.68 13.78
C HIS A 120 -16.66 10.26 13.00
N ALA A 121 -17.62 9.43 12.58
CA ALA A 121 -18.83 9.88 11.90
C ALA A 121 -19.65 10.83 12.79
N GLU A 122 -19.83 10.48 14.06
CA GLU A 122 -20.51 11.32 15.05
C GLU A 122 -19.78 12.67 15.25
N ALA A 123 -18.46 12.66 15.39
CA ALA A 123 -17.66 13.87 15.59
C ALA A 123 -17.64 14.82 14.38
N THR A 124 -17.85 14.29 13.17
CA THR A 124 -17.82 15.05 11.90
C THR A 124 -19.21 15.37 11.35
N GLY A 125 -20.28 14.97 12.05
CA GLY A 125 -21.66 15.18 11.62
C GLY A 125 -22.09 14.32 10.43
N LEU A 126 -21.36 13.23 10.14
CA LEU A 126 -21.69 12.31 9.05
C LEU A 126 -22.75 11.29 9.52
N CYS A 127 -23.85 11.17 8.78
CA CYS A 127 -24.92 10.20 9.08
C CYS A 127 -24.61 8.77 8.61
N SER A 128 -23.64 8.59 7.72
CA SER A 128 -23.18 7.28 7.26
C SER A 128 -21.74 7.36 6.75
N MET A 129 -21.03 6.24 6.78
CA MET A 129 -19.71 6.10 6.15
C MET A 129 -19.67 4.83 5.30
N ARG A 130 -19.08 4.93 4.12
CA ARG A 130 -18.94 3.79 3.19
C ARG A 130 -17.98 2.74 3.77
N GLY A 131 -18.22 1.48 3.41
CA GLY A 131 -17.41 0.35 3.90
C GLY A 131 -17.80 -0.16 5.29
N MET A 132 -18.79 0.45 5.95
CA MET A 132 -19.46 -0.10 7.14
C MET A 132 -20.64 -0.98 6.71
N SER A 133 -20.38 -2.13 6.10
CA SER A 133 -21.41 -3.16 5.95
C SER A 133 -21.32 -4.14 7.12
N ALA A 134 -22.47 -4.42 7.74
CA ALA A 134 -22.61 -5.31 8.90
C ALA A 134 -22.20 -6.76 8.59
#